data_AF-M4Z9C0-F1
#
_entry.id   AF-M4Z9C0-F1
#
_cell.length_a   1.000
_cell.length_b   1.000
_cell.length_c   1.000
_cell.angle_alpha   90.00
_cell.angle_beta   90.00
_cell.angle_gamma   90.00
#
_symmetry.space_group_name_H-M   'P 1'
#
loop_
_entity.id
_entity.type
_entity.pdbx_description
1 polymer ?
#
loop_
_entity_poly.entity_id
_entity_poly.type
_entity_poly.pdbx_seq_one_letter_code
_entity_poly.pdbx_strand_id
1 'polypeptide(L)'
;MTLSSGELAQIVWAETKPLGTAPADGGGSVNGVRRLVAQLAASVDGAGFEKRDQLPSVQDRELGDTVRAILSIAEDARSATTPQSRIIIWEADGETLRLNKTTSPPPAAPWPDLPADKITHQLHQRLANGQTVDVFSRDAATDAGSGSNPVFVNAMTGTGVPGGGAPMAEPRAASKAMPKTGVALFVVALVLFVLAALGAYGMGVGARLSLGQFVQNTRIAPAGTGDSPDCAVTTTEKPTMLDSAKWRPNSDKAKDCRTQFAAAQSIVASAQYPDADAKPAAKAGRKATWPEWFASQALGWSSAVNGTMSLVIPFCLALLSLTMLFIACGFGITGRALGPIIDERNRMSLTLAQLAMWSIILLSGLLIGGLFNYGFGGLLITELQQQAAAAAAANETPNPAKSALDAYNLFPSIPFYLGLVGGFAVATPFLSRLISNSTIVGTPDQTAPDPASPTAAPKYLADKAGPDKAALSDMVLQEVKGRSDMVDINRIQHVAITGILGISYLLVLFDVISNIDAVRIVFAAAQNASVLTSMPQIDGTFTSLLFVSHAALLGSKVYDKMVPAKRDG
;
A
#
# COMPACT_ATOMS: atom_id res chain seq x y z
N MET A 1 -34.35 37.26 15.32
CA MET A 1 -35.30 36.44 14.54
C MET A 1 -34.95 35.02 14.90
N THR A 2 -35.81 34.32 15.65
CA THR A 2 -35.50 32.97 16.16
C THR A 2 -34.97 32.06 15.06
N LEU A 3 -33.76 31.53 15.24
CA LEU A 3 -33.14 30.57 14.33
C LEU A 3 -34.09 29.39 14.01
N SER A 4 -34.11 28.97 12.75
CA SER A 4 -34.80 27.74 12.36
C SER A 4 -34.08 26.50 12.92
N SER A 5 -34.79 25.39 13.10
CA SER A 5 -34.16 24.13 13.54
C SER A 5 -33.08 23.63 12.56
N GLY A 6 -33.24 23.93 11.27
CA GLY A 6 -32.22 23.67 10.25
C GLY A 6 -30.93 24.47 10.48
N GLU A 7 -31.04 25.77 10.78
CA GLU A 7 -29.86 26.60 11.08
C GLU A 7 -29.19 26.21 12.40
N LEU A 8 -29.97 25.89 13.44
CA LEU A 8 -29.45 25.36 14.69
C LEU A 8 -28.68 24.06 14.47
N ALA A 9 -29.22 23.15 13.66
CA ALA A 9 -28.55 21.91 13.31
C ALA A 9 -27.22 22.15 12.59
N GLN A 10 -27.14 23.16 11.70
CA GLN A 10 -25.91 23.52 10.99
C GLN A 10 -24.84 24.06 11.94
N ILE A 11 -25.24 24.87 12.93
CA ILE A 11 -24.34 25.38 13.98
C ILE A 11 -23.82 24.23 14.83
N VAL A 12 -24.72 23.38 15.34
CA VAL A 12 -24.34 22.23 16.19
C VAL A 12 -23.40 21.30 15.44
N TRP A 13 -23.67 21.05 14.16
CA TRP A 13 -22.81 20.23 13.32
C TRP A 13 -21.43 20.87 13.13
N ALA A 14 -21.37 22.14 12.73
CA ALA A 14 -20.10 22.84 12.52
C ALA A 14 -19.19 22.82 13.76
N GLU A 15 -19.79 22.98 14.94
CA GLU A 15 -19.03 23.08 16.20
C GLU A 15 -18.66 21.72 16.82
N THR A 16 -19.46 20.68 16.58
CA THR A 16 -19.29 19.37 17.26
C THR A 16 -18.91 18.22 16.34
N LYS A 17 -18.83 18.42 15.02
CA LYS A 17 -18.40 17.38 14.06
C LYS A 17 -17.08 16.68 14.47
N PRO A 18 -16.04 17.37 14.96
CA PRO A 18 -14.79 16.71 15.38
C PRO A 18 -14.95 15.71 16.53
N LEU A 19 -15.99 15.85 17.37
CA LEU A 19 -16.26 14.94 18.49
C LEU A 19 -16.68 13.53 18.04
N GLY A 20 -16.98 13.35 16.74
CA GLY A 20 -17.26 12.04 16.14
C GLY A 20 -18.75 11.71 16.05
N THR A 21 -19.04 10.44 15.82
CA THR A 21 -20.40 9.91 15.66
C THR A 21 -21.11 9.78 17.01
N ALA A 22 -22.43 9.90 17.01
CA ALA A 22 -23.27 9.60 18.16
C ALA A 22 -24.53 8.79 17.77
N PRO A 23 -25.13 8.06 18.72
CA PRO A 23 -26.34 7.29 18.51
C PRO A 23 -27.54 8.11 18.03
N ALA A 24 -28.42 7.51 17.23
CA ALA A 24 -29.61 8.15 16.67
C ALA A 24 -30.70 8.48 17.70
N ASP A 25 -30.72 7.76 18.82
CA ASP A 25 -31.69 7.95 19.92
C ASP A 25 -31.41 9.23 20.74
N GLY A 26 -30.37 9.98 20.38
CA GLY A 26 -29.92 11.15 21.14
C GLY A 26 -29.19 10.77 22.44
N GLY A 27 -28.97 9.49 22.73
CA GLY A 27 -28.23 9.04 23.90
C GLY A 27 -26.73 9.35 23.82
N GLY A 28 -26.02 9.24 24.94
CA GLY A 28 -24.57 9.36 25.02
C GLY A 28 -24.04 10.78 25.30
N SER A 29 -22.80 10.83 25.75
CA SER A 29 -22.13 12.07 26.21
C SER A 29 -21.92 13.09 25.09
N VAL A 30 -21.58 12.64 23.88
CA VAL A 30 -21.45 13.53 22.70
C VAL A 30 -22.78 14.20 22.35
N ASN A 31 -23.89 13.46 22.40
CA ASN A 31 -25.22 14.07 22.21
C ASN A 31 -25.62 14.96 23.39
N GLY A 32 -25.16 14.68 24.61
CA GLY A 32 -25.26 15.59 25.75
C GLY A 32 -24.63 16.95 25.45
N VAL A 33 -23.39 16.96 24.96
CA VAL A 33 -22.71 18.21 24.54
C VAL A 33 -23.45 18.90 23.40
N ARG A 34 -23.92 18.15 22.40
CA ARG A 34 -24.71 18.73 21.29
C ARG A 34 -25.99 19.40 21.74
N ARG A 35 -26.69 18.84 22.75
CA ARG A 35 -27.86 19.49 23.37
C ARG A 35 -27.49 20.80 24.03
N LEU A 36 -26.40 20.82 24.81
CA LEU A 36 -25.93 22.04 25.46
C LEU A 36 -25.60 23.11 24.42
N VAL A 37 -24.88 22.75 23.35
CA VAL A 37 -24.55 23.67 22.24
C VAL A 37 -25.82 24.17 21.53
N ALA A 38 -26.78 23.30 21.25
CA ALA A 38 -28.04 23.65 20.59
C ALA A 38 -28.88 24.61 21.44
N GLN A 39 -29.05 24.32 22.73
CA GLN A 39 -29.77 25.16 23.69
C GLN A 39 -29.09 26.53 23.85
N LEU A 40 -27.76 26.53 23.91
CA LEU A 40 -26.98 27.75 23.99
C LEU A 40 -27.17 28.61 22.74
N ALA A 41 -26.99 28.02 21.55
CA ALA A 41 -27.18 28.71 20.27
C ALA A 41 -28.60 29.26 20.10
N ALA A 42 -29.64 28.50 20.48
CA ALA A 42 -31.03 28.95 20.44
C ALA A 42 -31.28 30.14 21.38
N SER A 43 -30.75 30.08 22.61
CA SER A 43 -30.98 31.11 23.63
C SER A 43 -30.37 32.48 23.30
N VAL A 44 -29.34 32.51 22.45
CA VAL A 44 -28.66 33.75 22.02
C VAL A 44 -28.92 34.09 20.55
N ASP A 45 -29.89 33.42 19.92
CA ASP A 45 -30.25 33.61 18.51
C ASP A 45 -29.03 33.46 17.56
N GLY A 46 -28.11 32.54 17.91
CA GLY A 46 -26.87 32.27 17.17
C GLY A 46 -25.74 33.26 17.41
N ALA A 47 -25.91 34.29 18.24
CA ALA A 47 -24.84 35.23 18.56
C ALA A 47 -23.64 34.51 19.22
N GLY A 48 -22.44 34.74 18.70
CA GLY A 48 -21.21 34.08 19.16
C GLY A 48 -20.92 32.73 18.50
N PHE A 49 -21.77 32.28 17.56
CA PHE A 49 -21.52 31.12 16.71
C PHE A 49 -21.19 31.58 15.29
N GLU A 50 -19.92 31.55 14.94
CA GLU A 50 -19.43 32.09 13.66
C GLU A 50 -19.49 31.08 12.51
N LYS A 51 -19.65 29.79 12.82
CA LYS A 51 -19.62 28.71 11.83
C LYS A 51 -20.98 28.09 11.59
N ARG A 52 -21.25 27.78 10.33
CA ARG A 52 -22.40 27.00 9.86
C ARG A 52 -21.91 26.06 8.78
N ASP A 53 -22.15 24.76 8.96
CA ASP A 53 -21.78 23.74 7.99
C ASP A 53 -23.03 22.99 7.54
N GLN A 54 -23.11 22.66 6.26
CA GLN A 54 -24.19 21.84 5.73
C GLN A 54 -24.15 20.45 6.37
N LEU A 55 -25.29 19.96 6.84
CA LEU A 55 -25.40 18.61 7.37
C LEU A 55 -25.25 17.58 6.23
N PRO A 56 -24.57 16.45 6.50
CA PRO A 56 -24.62 15.28 5.63
C PRO A 56 -26.05 14.78 5.44
N SER A 57 -26.26 13.94 4.41
CA SER A 57 -27.55 13.30 4.19
C SER A 57 -27.92 12.39 5.37
N VAL A 58 -29.21 12.35 5.74
CA VAL A 58 -29.74 11.38 6.70
C VAL A 58 -29.56 9.92 6.22
N GLN A 59 -29.38 9.73 4.91
CA GLN A 59 -29.12 8.43 4.28
C GLN A 59 -27.63 8.07 4.25
N ASP A 60 -26.75 8.94 4.75
CA ASP A 60 -25.32 8.64 4.86
C ASP A 60 -25.11 7.42 5.75
N ARG A 61 -24.35 6.43 5.27
CA ARG A 61 -24.18 5.14 5.95
C ARG A 61 -23.43 5.27 7.27
N GLU A 62 -22.55 6.25 7.40
CA GLU A 62 -21.71 6.45 8.58
C GLU A 62 -22.29 7.52 9.51
N LEU A 63 -22.84 8.59 8.93
CA LEU A 63 -23.28 9.78 9.69
C LEU A 63 -24.80 9.91 9.82
N GLY A 64 -25.60 9.10 9.13
CA GLY A 64 -27.05 9.26 9.07
C GLY A 64 -27.75 9.20 10.44
N ASP A 65 -27.28 8.32 11.34
CA ASP A 65 -27.77 8.24 12.72
C ASP A 65 -27.43 9.52 13.51
N THR A 66 -26.21 10.04 13.35
CA THR A 66 -25.76 11.28 13.99
C THR A 66 -26.54 12.49 13.50
N VAL A 67 -26.80 12.57 12.19
CA VAL A 67 -27.60 13.64 11.59
C VAL A 67 -29.03 13.61 12.12
N ARG A 68 -29.65 12.43 12.26
CA ARG A 68 -30.98 12.29 12.88
C ARG A 68 -31.00 12.80 14.31
N ALA A 69 -30.00 12.43 15.11
CA ALA A 69 -29.88 12.91 16.48
C ALA A 69 -29.72 14.44 16.53
N ILE A 70 -28.87 15.03 15.69
CA ILE A 70 -28.66 16.49 15.65
C ILE A 70 -29.93 17.23 15.26
N LEU A 71 -30.66 16.75 14.25
CA LEU A 71 -31.92 17.35 13.83
C LEU A 71 -32.98 17.30 14.95
N SER A 72 -33.09 16.16 15.64
CA SER A 72 -33.99 16.04 16.81
C SER A 72 -33.59 17.00 17.92
N ILE A 73 -32.30 17.06 18.26
CA ILE A 73 -31.77 17.94 19.30
C ILE A 73 -32.01 19.41 18.97
N ALA A 74 -31.83 19.81 17.71
CA ALA A 74 -32.03 21.19 17.26
C ALA A 74 -33.52 21.58 17.32
N GLU A 75 -34.42 20.66 16.97
CA GLU A 75 -35.87 20.85 17.07
C GLU A 75 -36.31 21.01 18.54
N ASP A 76 -35.79 20.20 19.45
CA ASP A 76 -36.08 20.30 20.89
C ASP A 76 -35.55 21.60 21.50
N ALA A 77 -34.40 22.09 21.02
CA ALA A 77 -33.75 23.28 21.54
C ALA A 77 -34.38 24.60 21.09
N ARG A 78 -35.21 24.61 20.04
CA ARG A 78 -35.74 25.85 19.42
C ARG A 78 -36.54 26.76 20.37
N SER A 79 -37.11 26.19 21.43
CA SER A 79 -37.92 26.91 22.42
C SER A 79 -37.10 27.42 23.61
N ALA A 80 -35.79 27.17 23.63
CA ALA A 80 -34.91 27.65 24.69
C ALA A 80 -34.72 29.18 24.57
N THR A 81 -35.29 29.93 25.50
CA THR A 81 -35.30 31.40 25.49
C THR A 81 -34.32 32.03 26.49
N THR A 82 -33.74 31.23 27.40
CA THR A 82 -32.78 31.70 28.41
C THR A 82 -31.53 30.81 28.41
N PRO A 83 -30.32 31.38 28.32
CA PRO A 83 -29.09 30.60 28.39
C PRO A 83 -28.97 30.01 29.79
N GLN A 84 -28.99 28.69 29.92
CA GLN A 84 -28.77 28.04 31.22
C GLN A 84 -27.28 27.84 31.54
N SER A 85 -26.42 27.82 30.52
CA SER A 85 -24.98 27.63 30.71
C SER A 85 -24.14 28.29 29.62
N ARG A 86 -22.86 28.52 29.90
CA ARG A 86 -21.81 28.76 28.89
C ARG A 86 -20.96 27.52 28.74
N ILE A 87 -20.37 27.33 27.57
CA ILE A 87 -19.62 26.12 27.23
C ILE A 87 -18.25 26.49 26.67
N ILE A 88 -17.23 25.75 27.09
CA ILE A 88 -15.90 25.76 26.47
C ILE A 88 -15.52 24.34 26.07
N ILE A 89 -15.06 24.19 24.82
CA ILE A 89 -14.40 22.98 24.33
C ILE A 89 -12.92 23.30 24.19
N TRP A 90 -12.10 22.63 24.99
CA TRP A 90 -10.68 22.95 25.13
C TRP A 90 -9.79 21.71 25.11
N GLU A 91 -8.49 21.91 24.87
CA GLU A 91 -7.51 20.82 24.92
C GLU A 91 -7.37 20.31 26.36
N ALA A 92 -7.35 18.99 26.52
CA ALA A 92 -7.12 18.35 27.82
C ALA A 92 -5.61 18.28 28.13
N ASP A 93 -5.22 18.47 29.40
CA ASP A 93 -3.82 18.27 29.87
C ASP A 93 -3.57 16.87 30.46
N GLY A 94 -4.59 15.99 30.43
CA GLY A 94 -4.57 14.67 31.06
C GLY A 94 -5.26 14.62 32.42
N GLU A 95 -5.53 15.76 33.07
CA GLU A 95 -6.42 15.84 34.22
C GLU A 95 -7.86 16.04 33.73
N THR A 96 -8.68 14.98 33.78
CA THR A 96 -10.04 14.96 33.21
C THR A 96 -11.04 15.91 33.90
N LEU A 97 -10.64 16.66 34.92
CA LEU A 97 -11.51 17.51 35.74
C LEU A 97 -11.07 18.97 35.78
N ARG A 98 -10.00 19.35 35.08
CA ARG A 98 -9.48 20.72 35.10
C ARG A 98 -9.24 21.26 33.71
N LEU A 99 -9.54 22.54 33.55
CA LEU A 99 -9.27 23.25 32.33
C LEU A 99 -7.76 23.45 32.17
N ASN A 100 -7.20 23.00 31.05
CA ASN A 100 -5.80 23.21 30.73
C ASN A 100 -5.51 24.71 30.51
N LYS A 101 -4.79 25.32 31.45
CA LYS A 101 -4.43 26.76 31.41
C LYS A 101 -3.16 27.04 30.59
N THR A 102 -2.45 26.00 30.15
CA THR A 102 -1.12 26.11 29.54
C THR A 102 -1.15 26.12 28.01
N THR A 103 -2.34 26.05 27.40
CA THR A 103 -2.50 26.14 25.94
C THR A 103 -2.10 27.51 25.42
N SER A 104 -1.70 27.59 24.15
CA SER A 104 -1.44 28.85 23.46
C SER A 104 -2.35 28.97 22.22
N PRO A 105 -3.32 29.91 22.19
CA PRO A 105 -3.64 30.88 23.24
C PRO A 105 -4.21 30.21 24.50
N PRO A 106 -4.15 30.87 25.67
CA PRO A 106 -4.79 30.38 26.89
C PRO A 106 -6.32 30.44 26.75
N PRO A 107 -7.08 29.67 27.57
CA PRO A 107 -8.54 29.77 27.59
C PRO A 107 -8.98 31.22 27.87
N ALA A 108 -10.03 31.67 27.19
CA ALA A 108 -10.54 33.03 27.37
C ALA A 108 -11.02 33.26 28.82
N ALA A 109 -10.80 34.45 29.37
CA ALA A 109 -11.40 34.85 30.65
C ALA A 109 -12.94 34.74 30.59
N PRO A 110 -13.63 34.32 31.67
CA PRO A 110 -13.12 34.06 33.03
C PRO A 110 -12.72 32.60 33.30
N TRP A 111 -12.70 31.73 32.28
CA TRP A 111 -12.53 30.29 32.46
C TRP A 111 -11.27 29.88 33.26
N PRO A 112 -10.09 30.52 33.07
CA PRO A 112 -8.91 30.20 33.89
C PRO A 112 -9.02 30.63 35.35
N ASP A 113 -9.86 31.62 35.66
CA ASP A 113 -9.91 32.28 36.98
C ASP A 113 -11.06 31.77 37.85
N LEU A 114 -11.98 31.00 37.28
CA LEU A 114 -13.09 30.42 38.01
C LEU A 114 -12.63 29.29 38.96
N PRO A 115 -13.21 29.22 40.18
CA PRO A 115 -12.98 28.09 41.06
C PRO A 115 -13.66 26.83 40.50
N ALA A 116 -13.06 25.67 40.78
CA ALA A 116 -13.44 24.39 40.14
C ALA A 116 -14.89 23.97 40.43
N ASP A 117 -15.48 24.39 41.55
CA ASP A 117 -16.88 24.13 41.91
C ASP A 117 -17.89 24.89 41.04
N LYS A 118 -17.43 25.88 40.26
CA LYS A 118 -18.25 26.65 39.31
C LYS A 118 -18.16 26.14 37.88
N ILE A 119 -17.37 25.09 37.64
CA ILE A 119 -17.17 24.48 36.34
C ILE A 119 -17.63 23.03 36.41
N THR A 120 -18.57 22.65 35.55
CA THR A 120 -19.02 21.27 35.40
C THR A 120 -18.32 20.64 34.22
N HIS A 121 -17.61 19.53 34.43
CA HIS A 121 -17.07 18.71 33.35
C HIS A 121 -18.19 17.91 32.69
N GLN A 122 -18.28 17.96 31.37
CA GLN A 122 -19.36 17.35 30.58
C GLN A 122 -18.88 16.15 29.77
N LEU A 123 -17.67 16.22 29.23
CA LEU A 123 -17.15 15.21 28.32
C LEU A 123 -15.63 15.26 28.28
N HIS A 124 -14.99 14.09 28.39
CA HIS A 124 -13.61 13.87 27.99
C HIS A 124 -13.60 13.00 26.73
N GLN A 125 -13.11 13.52 25.61
CA GLN A 125 -13.17 12.84 24.33
C GLN A 125 -11.81 12.83 23.63
N ARG A 126 -11.39 11.64 23.20
CA ARG A 126 -10.26 11.51 22.27
C ARG A 126 -10.78 11.67 20.84
N LEU A 127 -10.20 12.62 20.12
CA LEU A 127 -10.52 12.93 18.73
C LEU A 127 -9.82 11.94 17.78
N ALA A 128 -10.31 11.87 16.54
CA ALA A 128 -9.72 11.03 15.49
C ALA A 128 -8.27 11.40 15.15
N ASN A 129 -7.88 12.65 15.36
CA ASN A 129 -6.50 13.13 15.17
C ASN A 129 -5.56 12.80 16.35
N GLY A 130 -6.06 12.09 17.36
CA GLY A 130 -5.29 11.66 18.54
C GLY A 130 -5.23 12.69 19.68
N GLN A 131 -5.68 13.93 19.46
CA GLN A 131 -5.82 14.93 20.53
C GLN A 131 -6.97 14.57 21.47
N THR A 132 -6.88 15.03 22.71
CA THR A 132 -7.94 14.88 23.72
C THR A 132 -8.52 16.24 24.01
N VAL A 133 -9.85 16.31 24.01
CA VAL A 133 -10.58 17.53 24.34
C VAL A 133 -11.48 17.27 25.53
N ASP A 134 -11.56 18.29 26.38
CA ASP A 134 -12.53 18.36 27.46
C ASP A 134 -13.58 19.42 27.15
N VAL A 135 -14.82 19.09 27.48
CA VAL A 135 -15.95 20.01 27.40
C VAL A 135 -16.34 20.38 28.82
N PHE A 136 -16.34 21.68 29.09
CA PHE A 136 -16.77 22.21 30.37
C PHE A 136 -17.95 23.15 30.17
N SER A 137 -18.85 23.16 31.15
CA SER A 137 -19.93 24.13 31.22
C SER A 137 -19.94 24.88 32.55
N ARG A 138 -20.58 26.05 32.58
CA ARG A 138 -20.79 26.84 33.80
C ARG A 138 -22.11 27.61 33.73
N ASP A 139 -22.66 27.99 34.86
CA ASP A 139 -23.92 28.73 34.92
C ASP A 139 -23.80 30.15 34.37
N ALA A 140 -24.74 30.56 33.52
CA ALA A 140 -24.76 31.91 32.94
C ALA A 140 -24.88 33.03 33.99
N ALA A 141 -25.46 32.74 35.16
CA ALA A 141 -25.64 33.68 36.26
C ALA A 141 -24.31 34.09 36.94
N THR A 142 -23.23 33.32 36.77
CA THR A 142 -21.91 33.65 37.33
C THR A 142 -21.23 34.85 36.65
N ASP A 143 -21.82 35.41 35.60
CA ASP A 143 -21.26 36.49 34.77
C ASP A 143 -21.88 37.87 34.98
N ALA A 144 -22.58 38.12 36.10
CA ALA A 144 -23.19 39.41 36.42
C ALA A 144 -22.14 40.54 36.42
N GLY A 145 -21.92 41.17 35.25
CA GLY A 145 -20.97 42.26 35.04
C GLY A 145 -20.16 42.25 33.73
N SER A 146 -20.14 41.17 32.93
CA SER A 146 -19.28 41.09 31.72
C SER A 146 -20.03 40.72 30.44
N GLY A 147 -20.78 41.67 29.89
CA GLY A 147 -21.52 41.49 28.63
C GLY A 147 -20.66 41.22 27.38
N SER A 148 -19.33 41.33 27.48
CA SER A 148 -18.39 41.14 26.38
C SER A 148 -17.80 39.74 26.25
N ASN A 149 -18.05 38.84 27.21
CA ASN A 149 -17.42 37.52 27.19
C ASN A 149 -18.08 36.58 26.17
N PRO A 150 -17.31 35.75 25.44
CA PRO A 150 -17.86 34.80 24.49
C PRO A 150 -18.79 33.81 25.20
N VAL A 151 -19.95 33.58 24.59
CA VAL A 151 -20.98 32.67 25.11
C VAL A 151 -20.55 31.22 24.92
N PHE A 152 -19.87 30.95 23.81
CA PHE A 152 -19.32 29.67 23.41
C PHE A 152 -17.87 29.85 23.00
N VAL A 153 -16.99 28.97 23.47
CA VAL A 153 -15.58 28.96 23.10
C VAL A 153 -15.21 27.55 22.64
N ASN A 154 -14.63 27.44 21.46
CA ASN A 154 -14.26 26.15 20.89
C ASN A 154 -12.87 26.22 20.27
N ALA A 155 -11.89 25.62 20.94
CA ALA A 155 -10.51 25.58 20.47
C ALA A 155 -10.32 24.78 19.17
N MET A 156 -11.27 23.89 18.82
CA MET A 156 -11.19 23.08 17.60
C MET A 156 -11.61 23.88 16.37
N THR A 157 -12.60 24.74 16.53
CA THR A 157 -13.12 25.56 15.42
C THR A 157 -12.55 26.97 15.41
N GLY A 158 -12.09 27.48 16.56
CA GLY A 158 -11.62 28.85 16.73
C GLY A 158 -12.74 29.81 17.15
N THR A 159 -13.98 29.33 17.22
CA THR A 159 -15.14 30.12 17.64
C THR A 159 -14.93 30.62 19.07
N GLY A 160 -15.04 31.94 19.28
CA GLY A 160 -14.88 32.57 20.60
C GLY A 160 -13.45 32.59 21.16
N VAL A 161 -12.43 32.18 20.38
CA VAL A 161 -11.02 32.23 20.79
C VAL A 161 -10.46 33.63 20.55
N PRO A 162 -9.74 34.25 21.52
CA PRO A 162 -9.11 35.56 21.32
C PRO A 162 -8.18 35.56 20.10
N GLY A 163 -8.43 36.47 19.15
CA GLY A 163 -7.65 36.57 17.91
C GLY A 163 -8.11 35.66 16.76
N GLY A 164 -9.18 34.88 16.93
CA GLY A 164 -9.83 34.07 15.88
C GLY A 164 -9.03 32.85 15.38
N GLY A 165 -7.81 32.65 15.87
CA GLY A 165 -6.99 31.49 15.56
C GLY A 165 -7.34 30.31 16.45
N ALA A 166 -7.75 29.17 15.87
CA ALA A 166 -7.93 27.95 16.65
C ALA A 166 -6.56 27.30 16.93
N PRO A 167 -6.17 27.09 18.21
CA PRO A 167 -4.92 26.40 18.55
C PRO A 167 -4.87 24.96 18.00
N MET A 168 -6.02 24.33 17.81
CA MET A 168 -6.12 22.95 17.30
C MET A 168 -6.41 22.87 15.80
N ALA A 169 -6.66 24.00 15.12
CA ALA A 169 -6.98 24.02 13.69
C ALA A 169 -5.79 24.36 12.81
N GLU A 170 -4.56 24.43 13.31
CA GLU A 170 -3.41 24.58 12.41
C GLU A 170 -3.40 23.36 11.49
N PRO A 171 -3.76 23.52 10.20
CA PRO A 171 -3.66 22.41 9.28
C PRO A 171 -2.19 22.03 9.29
N ARG A 172 -1.89 20.77 9.61
CA ARG A 172 -0.55 20.17 9.52
C ARG A 172 0.16 20.84 8.36
N ALA A 173 1.29 21.49 8.61
CA ALA A 173 1.99 22.29 7.60
C ALA A 173 2.07 21.50 6.30
N ALA A 174 1.16 21.79 5.38
CA ALA A 174 1.01 21.01 4.18
C ALA A 174 2.23 21.39 3.37
N SER A 175 3.19 20.46 3.26
CA SER A 175 4.26 20.62 2.29
C SER A 175 3.63 21.00 0.96
N LYS A 176 4.19 22.03 0.33
CA LYS A 176 3.71 22.53 -0.95
C LYS A 176 3.75 21.38 -1.96
N ALA A 177 2.61 20.71 -2.15
CA ALA A 177 2.49 19.60 -3.08
C ALA A 177 2.96 20.07 -4.46
N MET A 178 3.65 19.19 -5.20
CA MET A 178 4.14 19.49 -6.54
C MET A 178 3.36 18.66 -7.56
N PRO A 179 2.04 18.92 -7.75
CA PRO A 179 1.16 18.05 -8.53
C PRO A 179 1.61 17.96 -9.99
N LYS A 180 2.16 19.03 -10.57
CA LYS A 180 2.67 19.02 -11.95
C LYS A 180 3.84 18.05 -12.13
N THR A 181 4.80 18.06 -11.19
CA THR A 181 5.94 17.14 -11.20
C THR A 181 5.49 15.71 -10.95
N GLY A 182 4.58 15.50 -9.98
CA GLY A 182 3.98 14.19 -9.73
C GLY A 182 3.30 13.61 -10.96
N VAL A 183 2.47 14.39 -11.65
CA VAL A 183 1.79 13.97 -12.89
C VAL A 183 2.78 13.68 -14.01
N ALA A 184 3.80 14.52 -14.20
CA ALA A 184 4.82 14.28 -15.23
C ALA A 184 5.57 12.95 -15.00
N LEU A 185 5.97 12.67 -13.76
CA LEU A 185 6.62 11.41 -13.39
C LEU A 185 5.68 10.22 -13.51
N PHE A 186 4.39 10.38 -13.19
CA PHE A 186 3.38 9.36 -13.40
C PHE A 186 3.23 8.99 -14.88
N VAL A 187 3.22 9.97 -15.78
CA VAL A 187 3.16 9.72 -17.23
C VAL A 187 4.41 8.96 -17.70
N VAL A 188 5.60 9.35 -17.24
CA VAL A 188 6.84 8.63 -17.55
C VAL A 188 6.79 7.19 -17.02
N ALA A 189 6.34 6.99 -15.78
CA ALA A 189 6.15 5.68 -15.19
C ALA A 189 5.19 4.82 -16.05
N LEU A 190 4.05 5.37 -16.47
CA LEU A 190 3.08 4.67 -17.30
C LEU A 190 3.66 4.25 -18.65
N VAL A 191 4.44 5.11 -19.31
CA VAL A 191 5.10 4.77 -20.58
C VAL A 191 6.08 3.62 -20.39
N LEU A 192 6.92 3.68 -19.34
CA LEU A 192 7.86 2.61 -19.02
C LEU A 192 7.14 1.31 -18.67
N PHE A 193 6.02 1.38 -17.94
CA PHE A 193 5.18 0.23 -17.62
C PHE A 193 4.67 -0.47 -18.88
N VAL A 194 4.12 0.31 -19.81
CA VAL A 194 3.59 -0.21 -21.09
C VAL A 194 4.72 -0.83 -21.92
N LEU A 195 5.89 -0.18 -22.00
CA LEU A 195 7.05 -0.73 -22.72
C LEU A 195 7.55 -2.04 -22.09
N ALA A 196 7.64 -2.11 -20.76
CA ALA A 196 7.99 -3.33 -20.04
C ALA A 196 6.99 -4.46 -20.33
N ALA A 197 5.70 -4.14 -20.27
CA ALA A 197 4.61 -5.08 -20.50
C ALA A 197 4.61 -5.64 -21.93
N LEU A 198 4.70 -4.74 -22.93
CA LEU A 198 4.77 -5.12 -24.34
C LEU A 198 6.04 -5.92 -24.65
N GLY A 199 7.19 -5.53 -24.08
CA GLY A 199 8.45 -6.25 -24.25
C GLY A 199 8.37 -7.68 -23.71
N ALA A 200 7.87 -7.87 -22.49
CA ALA A 200 7.71 -9.20 -21.89
C ALA A 200 6.72 -10.07 -22.68
N TYR A 201 5.57 -9.51 -23.04
CA TYR A 201 4.56 -10.19 -23.86
C TYR A 201 5.13 -10.61 -25.22
N GLY A 202 5.78 -9.68 -25.94
CA GLY A 202 6.37 -9.95 -27.25
C GLY A 202 7.47 -11.00 -27.22
N MET A 203 8.29 -11.03 -26.17
CA MET A 203 9.28 -12.10 -25.99
C MET A 203 8.62 -13.46 -25.72
N GLY A 204 7.50 -13.49 -24.99
CA GLY A 204 6.70 -14.71 -24.83
C GLY A 204 6.17 -15.24 -26.16
N VAL A 205 5.62 -14.35 -26.99
CA VAL A 205 5.19 -14.70 -28.37
C VAL A 205 6.37 -15.18 -29.20
N GLY A 206 7.52 -14.52 -29.09
CA GLY A 206 8.77 -14.92 -29.76
C GLY A 206 9.25 -16.32 -29.35
N ALA A 207 9.21 -16.65 -28.05
CA ALA A 207 9.50 -17.99 -27.53
C ALA A 207 8.61 -19.06 -28.16
N ARG A 208 7.31 -18.78 -28.24
CA ARG A 208 6.34 -19.68 -28.88
C ARG A 208 6.60 -19.86 -30.37
N LEU A 209 6.81 -18.77 -31.11
CA LEU A 209 7.11 -18.84 -32.55
C LEU A 209 8.42 -19.59 -32.81
N SER A 210 9.43 -19.39 -31.96
CA SER A 210 10.71 -20.10 -32.05
C SER A 210 10.53 -21.59 -31.85
N LEU A 211 9.69 -21.98 -30.88
CA LEU A 211 9.32 -23.38 -30.68
C LEU A 211 8.57 -23.95 -31.89
N GLY A 212 7.62 -23.21 -32.47
CA GLY A 212 6.90 -23.64 -33.68
C GLY A 212 7.85 -23.90 -34.86
N GLN A 213 8.79 -22.98 -35.10
CA GLN A 213 9.83 -23.13 -36.12
C GLN A 213 10.77 -24.31 -35.81
N PHE A 214 11.14 -24.51 -34.55
CA PHE A 214 11.98 -25.63 -34.12
C PHE A 214 11.30 -26.98 -34.37
N VAL A 215 10.02 -27.12 -34.03
CA VAL A 215 9.23 -28.34 -34.29
C VAL A 215 9.07 -28.61 -35.78
N GLN A 216 8.94 -27.55 -36.60
CA GLN A 216 8.92 -27.68 -38.06
C GLN A 216 10.28 -28.15 -38.58
N ASN A 217 11.37 -27.46 -38.23
CA ASN A 217 12.72 -27.78 -38.71
C ASN A 217 13.19 -29.19 -38.32
N THR A 218 12.82 -29.66 -37.12
CA THR A 218 13.14 -31.03 -36.67
C THR A 218 12.26 -32.10 -37.31
N ARG A 219 11.10 -31.75 -37.90
CA ARG A 219 10.21 -32.67 -38.64
C ARG A 219 10.43 -32.66 -40.16
N ILE A 220 11.28 -31.79 -40.71
CA ILE A 220 11.50 -31.64 -42.17
C ILE A 220 12.65 -32.54 -42.71
N ALA A 221 13.09 -33.57 -41.97
CA ALA A 221 13.83 -34.67 -42.59
C ALA A 221 12.83 -35.75 -43.07
N PRO A 222 12.51 -35.85 -44.38
CA PRO A 222 11.63 -36.89 -44.88
C PRO A 222 12.22 -38.26 -44.55
N ALA A 223 11.34 -39.12 -44.00
CA ALA A 223 11.63 -40.49 -43.60
C ALA A 223 12.45 -41.24 -44.67
N GLY A 224 13.66 -41.66 -44.30
CA GLY A 224 14.51 -42.46 -45.16
C GLY A 224 15.84 -42.89 -44.55
N THR A 225 16.42 -42.08 -43.66
CA THR A 225 17.61 -42.47 -42.89
C THR A 225 17.38 -42.13 -41.43
N GLY A 226 17.78 -43.02 -40.50
CA GLY A 226 17.59 -42.86 -39.05
C GLY A 226 18.43 -41.75 -38.41
N ASP A 227 18.57 -40.60 -39.07
CA ASP A 227 19.46 -39.49 -38.72
C ASP A 227 18.74 -38.25 -38.17
N SER A 228 17.40 -38.26 -38.05
CA SER A 228 16.68 -37.13 -37.46
C SER A 228 16.97 -37.04 -35.95
N PRO A 229 17.35 -35.86 -35.42
CA PRO A 229 17.69 -35.73 -34.01
C PRO A 229 16.46 -35.94 -33.11
N ASP A 230 16.56 -36.84 -32.14
CA ASP A 230 15.56 -37.01 -31.09
C ASP A 230 15.75 -35.91 -30.04
N CYS A 231 15.04 -34.79 -30.21
CA CYS A 231 15.04 -33.65 -29.29
C CYS A 231 13.89 -33.71 -28.26
N ALA A 232 13.19 -34.85 -28.16
CA ALA A 232 12.05 -34.99 -27.24
C ALA A 232 12.54 -34.99 -25.78
N VAL A 233 11.94 -34.14 -24.96
CA VAL A 233 12.20 -34.04 -23.52
C VAL A 233 11.17 -34.93 -22.80
N THR A 234 11.62 -35.82 -21.92
CA THR A 234 10.72 -36.74 -21.18
C THR A 234 10.31 -36.17 -19.84
N THR A 235 9.12 -36.53 -19.33
CA THR A 235 8.56 -36.00 -18.07
C THR A 235 9.35 -36.38 -16.81
N THR A 236 10.28 -37.32 -16.89
CA THR A 236 11.20 -37.71 -15.81
C THR A 236 12.41 -36.79 -15.68
N GLU A 237 12.67 -35.93 -16.65
CA GLU A 237 13.81 -34.99 -16.65
C GLU A 237 13.44 -33.71 -15.89
N LYS A 238 14.24 -33.32 -14.88
CA LYS A 238 13.99 -32.09 -14.13
C LYS A 238 14.34 -30.86 -14.99
N PRO A 239 13.48 -29.84 -15.09
CA PRO A 239 13.65 -28.69 -15.99
C PRO A 239 14.81 -27.75 -15.61
N THR A 240 15.41 -27.92 -14.44
CA THR A 240 16.47 -27.05 -13.90
C THR A 240 17.88 -27.54 -14.17
N MET A 241 18.08 -28.72 -14.76
CA MET A 241 19.40 -29.20 -15.15
C MET A 241 19.45 -29.33 -16.68
N LEU A 242 20.57 -28.93 -17.28
CA LEU A 242 20.94 -29.18 -18.70
C LEU A 242 21.06 -30.69 -19.04
N ASP A 243 20.39 -31.57 -18.30
CA ASP A 243 20.76 -32.97 -18.14
C ASP A 243 19.87 -33.94 -18.89
N SER A 244 18.98 -33.46 -19.78
CA SER A 244 18.50 -34.36 -20.82
C SER A 244 19.71 -34.70 -21.69
N ALA A 245 20.13 -35.97 -21.66
CA ALA A 245 21.31 -36.45 -22.40
C ALA A 245 21.25 -36.06 -23.89
N LYS A 246 20.03 -35.85 -24.40
CA LYS A 246 19.67 -35.40 -25.75
C LYS A 246 20.00 -33.93 -26.07
N TRP A 247 20.09 -33.05 -25.06
CA TRP A 247 20.38 -31.62 -25.23
C TRP A 247 21.81 -31.24 -24.82
N ARG A 248 22.67 -32.25 -24.59
CA ARG A 248 24.11 -32.05 -24.39
C ARG A 248 24.76 -31.65 -25.72
N PRO A 249 25.85 -30.85 -25.69
CA PRO A 249 26.55 -30.45 -26.90
C PRO A 249 26.95 -31.68 -27.74
N ASN A 250 26.55 -31.68 -29.00
CA ASN A 250 26.95 -32.69 -29.97
C ASN A 250 28.11 -32.14 -30.81
N SER A 251 29.09 -32.99 -31.14
CA SER A 251 30.18 -32.63 -32.05
C SER A 251 29.65 -32.30 -33.45
N ASP A 252 28.54 -32.91 -33.85
CA ASP A 252 27.79 -32.54 -35.04
C ASP A 252 26.72 -31.49 -34.71
N LYS A 253 26.96 -30.24 -35.13
CA LYS A 253 26.03 -29.11 -34.95
C LYS A 253 24.67 -29.33 -35.62
N ALA A 254 24.60 -30.14 -36.68
CA ALA A 254 23.33 -30.44 -37.33
C ALA A 254 22.43 -31.33 -36.44
N LYS A 255 23.05 -32.12 -35.55
CA LYS A 255 22.37 -33.02 -34.60
C LYS A 255 22.23 -32.41 -33.20
N ASP A 256 22.75 -31.21 -32.97
CA ASP A 256 22.63 -30.50 -31.69
C ASP A 256 21.29 -29.74 -31.59
N CYS A 257 20.41 -30.21 -30.72
CA CYS A 257 19.09 -29.61 -30.48
C CYS A 257 19.16 -28.14 -30.05
N ARG A 258 20.20 -27.73 -29.31
CA ARG A 258 20.38 -26.31 -28.90
C ARG A 258 20.68 -25.43 -30.10
N THR A 259 21.61 -25.88 -30.96
CA THR A 259 21.96 -25.16 -32.19
C THR A 259 20.74 -25.05 -33.13
N GLN A 260 19.95 -26.12 -33.25
CA GLN A 260 18.73 -26.11 -34.07
C GLN A 260 17.66 -25.16 -33.51
N PHE A 261 17.48 -25.11 -32.19
CA PHE A 261 16.56 -24.14 -31.55
C PHE A 261 17.06 -22.70 -31.72
N ALA A 262 18.36 -22.45 -31.55
CA ALA A 262 18.96 -21.14 -31.77
C ALA A 262 18.76 -20.67 -33.23
N ALA A 263 18.89 -21.59 -34.20
CA ALA A 263 18.59 -21.29 -35.60
C ALA A 263 17.12 -20.91 -35.80
N ALA A 264 16.17 -21.67 -35.23
CA ALA A 264 14.75 -21.35 -35.27
C ALA A 264 14.44 -19.98 -34.64
N GLN A 265 15.06 -19.67 -33.50
CA GLN A 265 14.94 -18.37 -32.84
C GLN A 265 15.48 -17.22 -33.71
N SER A 266 16.60 -17.43 -34.42
CA SER A 266 17.18 -16.43 -35.32
C SER A 266 16.28 -16.09 -36.52
N ILE A 267 15.51 -17.08 -37.03
CA ILE A 267 14.51 -16.88 -38.08
C ILE A 267 13.39 -15.95 -37.56
N VAL A 268 12.88 -16.22 -36.36
CA VAL A 268 11.85 -15.39 -35.72
C VAL A 268 12.38 -13.97 -35.44
N ALA A 269 13.60 -13.86 -34.90
CA ALA A 269 14.23 -12.58 -34.60
C ALA A 269 14.48 -11.71 -35.84
N SER A 270 14.80 -12.34 -36.98
CA SER A 270 14.97 -11.63 -38.27
C SER A 270 13.65 -11.31 -38.97
N ALA A 271 12.53 -11.88 -38.53
CA ALA A 271 11.23 -11.85 -39.21
C ALA A 271 11.29 -12.36 -40.66
N GLN A 272 12.28 -13.20 -41.00
CA GLN A 272 12.48 -13.75 -42.34
C GLN A 272 11.96 -15.18 -42.41
N TYR A 273 10.65 -15.33 -42.58
CA TYR A 273 10.02 -16.65 -42.66
C TYR A 273 10.11 -17.22 -44.08
N PRO A 274 10.50 -18.50 -44.25
CA PRO A 274 10.45 -19.14 -45.55
C PRO A 274 9.00 -19.21 -46.06
N ASP A 275 8.81 -19.08 -47.37
CA ASP A 275 7.52 -19.38 -47.99
C ASP A 275 7.17 -20.86 -47.81
N ALA A 276 5.90 -21.19 -47.59
CA ALA A 276 5.46 -22.57 -47.35
C ALA A 276 5.80 -23.53 -48.51
N ASP A 277 5.88 -22.99 -49.73
CA ASP A 277 6.19 -23.72 -50.97
C ASP A 277 7.63 -23.50 -51.44
N ALA A 278 8.46 -22.80 -50.65
CA ALA A 278 9.84 -22.54 -51.01
C ALA A 278 10.68 -23.82 -50.95
N LYS A 279 11.41 -24.10 -52.04
CA LYS A 279 12.46 -25.13 -52.02
C LYS A 279 13.49 -24.81 -50.92
N PRO A 280 14.05 -25.83 -50.23
CA PRO A 280 15.16 -25.59 -49.30
C PRO A 280 16.26 -24.81 -50.03
N ALA A 281 16.64 -23.64 -49.48
CA ALA A 281 17.57 -22.63 -50.00
C ALA A 281 17.02 -21.45 -50.85
N ALA A 282 15.70 -21.33 -51.08
CA ALA A 282 15.16 -20.13 -51.74
C ALA A 282 15.15 -18.92 -50.78
N LYS A 283 15.71 -17.78 -51.23
CA LYS A 283 15.84 -16.53 -50.45
C LYS A 283 14.56 -15.68 -50.36
N ALA A 284 13.49 -16.07 -51.04
CA ALA A 284 12.23 -15.32 -51.01
C ALA A 284 11.43 -15.74 -49.77
N GLY A 285 11.36 -14.85 -48.77
CA GLY A 285 10.55 -15.04 -47.58
C GLY A 285 9.20 -14.33 -47.70
N ARG A 286 8.16 -14.91 -47.11
CA ARG A 286 6.86 -14.23 -46.99
C ARG A 286 6.97 -13.01 -46.11
N LYS A 287 6.06 -12.04 -46.32
CA LYS A 287 5.93 -10.91 -45.38
C LYS A 287 5.52 -11.44 -44.00
N ALA A 288 6.24 -11.01 -42.97
CA ALA A 288 5.90 -11.31 -41.59
C ALA A 288 4.50 -10.74 -41.27
N THR A 289 3.71 -11.53 -40.56
CA THR A 289 2.44 -11.06 -39.97
C THR A 289 2.74 -10.06 -38.85
N TRP A 290 1.72 -9.29 -38.44
CA TRP A 290 1.89 -8.30 -37.37
C TRP A 290 2.43 -8.92 -36.05
N PRO A 291 1.92 -10.08 -35.56
CA PRO A 291 2.46 -10.72 -34.36
C PRO A 291 3.93 -11.16 -34.50
N GLU A 292 4.31 -11.63 -35.69
CA GLU A 292 5.68 -12.07 -35.99
C GLU A 292 6.65 -10.91 -36.02
N TRP A 293 6.28 -9.81 -36.66
CA TRP A 293 7.07 -8.57 -36.64
C TRP A 293 7.20 -8.01 -35.22
N PHE A 294 6.12 -8.00 -34.44
CA PHE A 294 6.16 -7.53 -33.06
C PHE A 294 7.06 -8.40 -32.18
N ALA A 295 6.96 -9.72 -32.32
CA ALA A 295 7.83 -10.66 -31.63
C ALA A 295 9.31 -10.49 -32.03
N SER A 296 9.58 -10.20 -33.31
CA SER A 296 10.95 -9.95 -33.78
C SER A 296 11.55 -8.69 -33.14
N GLN A 297 10.78 -7.61 -33.04
CA GLN A 297 11.20 -6.39 -32.34
C GLN A 297 11.46 -6.65 -30.85
N ALA A 298 10.57 -7.40 -30.19
CA ALA A 298 10.72 -7.73 -28.78
C ALA A 298 11.92 -8.66 -28.51
N LEU A 299 12.19 -9.63 -29.39
CA LEU A 299 13.38 -10.47 -29.32
C LEU A 299 14.67 -9.67 -29.54
N GLY A 300 14.62 -8.55 -30.26
CA GLY A 300 15.75 -7.62 -30.35
C GLY A 300 16.19 -7.02 -29.00
N TRP A 301 15.31 -7.02 -27.99
CA TRP A 301 15.66 -6.62 -26.62
C TRP A 301 16.28 -7.76 -25.80
N SER A 302 16.14 -9.00 -26.28
CA SER A 302 16.83 -10.14 -25.71
C SER A 302 18.19 -10.26 -26.41
N SER A 303 19.29 -10.28 -25.67
CA SER A 303 20.58 -10.74 -26.20
C SER A 303 20.49 -12.25 -26.45
N ALA A 304 19.79 -12.65 -27.52
CA ALA A 304 19.59 -14.04 -27.88
C ALA A 304 20.92 -14.64 -28.33
N VAL A 305 21.66 -15.23 -27.39
CA VAL A 305 22.94 -15.87 -27.64
C VAL A 305 22.76 -17.36 -27.39
N ASN A 306 22.99 -18.19 -28.41
CA ASN A 306 22.96 -19.67 -28.30
C ASN A 306 21.62 -20.27 -27.84
N GLY A 307 20.49 -19.72 -28.26
CA GLY A 307 19.17 -20.31 -27.97
C GLY A 307 18.57 -19.91 -26.62
N THR A 308 19.22 -19.01 -25.88
CA THR A 308 18.67 -18.45 -24.64
C THR A 308 17.90 -17.15 -24.90
N MET A 309 16.93 -16.87 -24.04
CA MET A 309 16.18 -15.60 -24.02
C MET A 309 16.37 -14.90 -22.68
N SER A 310 16.46 -13.57 -22.72
CA SER A 310 16.64 -12.72 -21.55
C SER A 310 15.51 -11.70 -21.44
N LEU A 311 14.83 -11.69 -20.29
CA LEU A 311 13.80 -10.69 -19.94
C LEU A 311 14.38 -9.55 -19.06
N VAL A 312 15.70 -9.39 -19.05
CA VAL A 312 16.38 -8.39 -18.21
C VAL A 312 15.96 -6.97 -18.55
N ILE A 313 15.90 -6.60 -19.83
CA ILE A 313 15.49 -5.26 -20.25
C ILE A 313 14.07 -4.92 -19.79
N PRO A 314 13.02 -5.70 -20.13
CA PRO A 314 11.67 -5.37 -19.70
C PRO A 314 11.53 -5.43 -18.16
N PHE A 315 12.28 -6.28 -17.46
CA PHE A 315 12.32 -6.27 -16.00
C PHE A 315 12.93 -5.00 -15.40
N CYS A 316 14.05 -4.52 -15.93
CA CYS A 316 14.62 -3.23 -15.53
C CYS A 316 13.64 -2.08 -15.78
N LEU A 317 12.92 -2.09 -16.92
CA LEU A 317 11.89 -1.11 -17.21
C LEU A 317 10.72 -1.18 -16.23
N ALA A 318 10.28 -2.39 -15.83
CA ALA A 318 9.24 -2.57 -14.82
C ALA A 318 9.67 -2.05 -13.44
N LEU A 319 10.89 -2.36 -13.00
CA LEU A 319 11.46 -1.85 -11.75
C LEU A 319 11.54 -0.32 -11.75
N LEU A 320 12.02 0.26 -12.85
CA LEU A 320 12.13 1.71 -13.00
C LEU A 320 10.74 2.37 -13.02
N SER A 321 9.79 1.77 -13.74
CA SER A 321 8.40 2.21 -13.81
C SER A 321 7.75 2.25 -12.43
N LEU A 322 7.80 1.14 -11.67
CA LEU A 322 7.18 1.09 -10.35
C LEU A 322 7.90 2.02 -9.37
N THR A 323 9.23 2.10 -9.41
CA THR A 323 9.98 3.09 -8.61
C THR A 323 9.51 4.52 -8.91
N MET A 324 9.37 4.88 -10.18
CA MET A 324 8.89 6.21 -10.60
C MET A 324 7.44 6.46 -10.18
N LEU A 325 6.59 5.43 -10.19
CA LEU A 325 5.22 5.53 -9.69
C LEU A 325 5.19 5.89 -8.19
N PHE A 326 6.02 5.23 -7.36
CA PHE A 326 6.14 5.58 -5.94
C PHE A 326 6.65 7.02 -5.76
N ILE A 327 7.66 7.43 -6.53
CA ILE A 327 8.19 8.80 -6.50
C ILE A 327 7.11 9.82 -6.90
N ALA A 328 6.32 9.52 -7.94
CA ALA A 328 5.22 10.36 -8.40
C ALA A 328 4.16 10.56 -7.31
N CYS A 329 3.75 9.48 -6.63
CA CYS A 329 2.87 9.56 -5.47
C CYS A 329 3.46 10.44 -4.35
N GLY A 330 4.76 10.34 -4.12
CA GLY A 330 5.48 11.17 -3.15
C GLY A 330 5.38 12.67 -3.45
N PHE A 331 5.69 13.07 -4.68
CA PHE A 331 5.56 14.47 -5.11
C PHE A 331 4.11 14.96 -5.12
N GLY A 332 3.16 14.07 -5.43
CA GLY A 332 1.73 14.39 -5.43
C GLY A 332 1.18 14.67 -4.04
N ILE A 333 1.57 13.90 -3.03
CA ILE A 333 1.00 13.98 -1.67
C ILE A 333 1.83 14.90 -0.76
N THR A 334 3.15 14.72 -0.75
CA THR A 334 4.07 15.37 0.21
C THR A 334 5.04 16.36 -0.44
N GLY A 335 4.98 16.53 -1.76
CA GLY A 335 5.97 17.35 -2.49
C GLY A 335 7.39 16.78 -2.46
N ARG A 336 7.60 15.53 -2.04
CA ARG A 336 8.92 14.87 -1.95
C ARG A 336 8.93 13.51 -2.62
N ALA A 337 10.02 13.16 -3.30
CA ALA A 337 10.20 11.85 -3.93
C ALA A 337 9.97 10.67 -2.96
N LEU A 338 10.48 10.78 -1.73
CA LEU A 338 10.33 9.76 -0.69
C LEU A 338 9.05 9.92 0.15
N GLY A 339 8.08 10.68 -0.33
CA GLY A 339 6.80 10.92 0.33
C GLY A 339 6.05 9.67 0.82
N PRO A 340 5.97 8.57 0.03
CA PRO A 340 5.17 7.40 0.44
C PRO A 340 5.76 6.66 1.65
N ILE A 341 7.02 6.90 1.99
CA ILE A 341 7.66 6.30 3.16
C ILE A 341 7.63 7.21 4.39
N ILE A 342 7.03 8.40 4.27
CA ILE A 342 6.81 9.32 5.40
C ILE A 342 5.54 8.87 6.14
N ASP A 343 5.66 8.71 7.45
CA ASP A 343 4.52 8.36 8.31
C ASP A 343 3.72 9.59 8.76
N GLU A 344 2.67 9.36 9.54
CA GLU A 344 1.82 10.42 10.09
C GLU A 344 2.59 11.42 10.97
N ARG A 345 3.78 11.06 11.45
CA ARG A 345 4.62 11.89 12.34
C ARG A 345 5.63 12.74 11.55
N ASN A 346 5.50 12.76 10.22
CA ASN A 346 6.43 13.41 9.31
C ASN A 346 7.87 12.86 9.43
N ARG A 347 8.02 11.57 9.77
CA ARG A 347 9.32 10.88 9.82
C ARG A 347 9.37 9.77 8.78
N MET A 348 10.56 9.44 8.29
CA MET A 348 10.71 8.30 7.39
C MET A 348 10.57 6.99 8.18
N SER A 349 9.69 6.12 7.71
CA SER A 349 9.38 4.85 8.34
C SER A 349 10.12 3.71 7.66
N LEU A 350 10.89 2.95 8.45
CA LEU A 350 11.56 1.73 7.98
C LEU A 350 10.55 0.71 7.44
N THR A 351 9.42 0.51 8.13
CA THR A 351 8.39 -0.44 7.69
C THR A 351 7.74 -0.06 6.37
N LEU A 352 7.48 1.24 6.13
CA LEU A 352 6.92 1.68 4.85
C LEU A 352 7.94 1.55 3.72
N ALA A 353 9.22 1.79 3.99
CA ALA A 353 10.27 1.60 3.00
C ALA A 353 10.49 0.13 2.63
N GLN A 354 10.47 -0.78 3.61
CA GLN A 354 10.51 -2.23 3.37
C GLN A 354 9.34 -2.67 2.48
N LEU A 355 8.13 -2.23 2.81
CA LEU A 355 6.93 -2.52 2.02
C LEU A 355 7.04 -2.01 0.58
N ALA A 356 7.47 -0.76 0.39
CA ALA A 356 7.66 -0.16 -0.93
C ALA A 356 8.70 -0.93 -1.75
N MET A 357 9.85 -1.25 -1.16
CA MET A 357 10.91 -2.02 -1.81
C MET A 357 10.43 -3.41 -2.26
N TRP A 358 9.82 -4.18 -1.35
CA TRP A 358 9.31 -5.52 -1.67
C TRP A 358 8.18 -5.47 -2.70
N SER A 359 7.30 -4.47 -2.63
CA SER A 359 6.24 -4.26 -3.63
C SER A 359 6.84 -4.03 -5.01
N ILE A 360 7.84 -3.16 -5.14
CA ILE A 360 8.50 -2.88 -6.42
C ILE A 360 9.13 -4.15 -7.00
N ILE A 361 9.88 -4.91 -6.19
CA ILE A 361 10.59 -6.10 -6.65
C ILE A 361 9.60 -7.21 -7.06
N LEU A 362 8.64 -7.54 -6.19
CA LEU A 362 7.71 -8.65 -6.42
C LEU A 362 6.72 -8.35 -7.55
N LEU A 363 6.14 -7.15 -7.59
CA LEU A 363 5.20 -6.77 -8.65
C LEU A 363 5.89 -6.68 -10.01
N SER A 364 7.15 -6.25 -10.07
CA SER A 364 7.93 -6.28 -11.32
C SER A 364 8.13 -7.71 -11.82
N GLY A 365 8.54 -8.63 -10.95
CA GLY A 365 8.73 -10.03 -11.35
C GLY A 365 7.42 -10.71 -11.79
N LEU A 366 6.32 -10.43 -11.08
CA LEU A 366 4.99 -10.93 -11.45
C LEU A 366 4.50 -10.39 -12.80
N LEU A 367 4.68 -9.08 -13.03
CA LEU A 367 4.30 -8.44 -14.29
C LEU A 367 5.03 -9.09 -15.47
N ILE A 368 6.36 -9.20 -15.37
CA ILE A 368 7.19 -9.72 -16.45
C ILE A 368 6.97 -11.21 -16.66
N GLY A 369 6.97 -11.99 -15.59
CA GLY A 369 6.74 -13.43 -15.69
C GLY A 369 5.34 -13.76 -16.20
N GLY A 370 4.33 -13.04 -15.72
CA GLY A 370 2.94 -13.20 -16.14
C GLY A 370 2.71 -12.88 -17.61
N LEU A 371 3.24 -11.74 -18.07
CA LEU A 371 3.07 -11.32 -19.47
C LEU A 371 3.90 -12.17 -20.43
N PHE A 372 5.08 -12.63 -20.02
CA PHE A 372 5.85 -13.60 -20.81
C PHE A 372 5.09 -14.93 -20.96
N ASN A 373 4.57 -15.48 -19.86
CA ASN A 373 3.75 -16.69 -19.90
C ASN A 373 2.50 -16.48 -20.75
N TYR A 374 1.83 -15.32 -20.64
CA TYR A 374 0.69 -15.00 -21.48
C TYR A 374 1.05 -14.97 -22.97
N GLY A 375 2.17 -14.34 -23.34
CA GLY A 375 2.66 -14.33 -24.71
C GLY A 375 2.99 -15.72 -25.24
N PHE A 376 3.57 -16.57 -24.38
CA PHE A 376 3.91 -17.94 -24.73
C PHE A 376 2.67 -18.83 -24.89
N GLY A 377 1.76 -18.79 -23.92
CA GLY A 377 0.59 -19.67 -23.83
C GLY A 377 -0.71 -19.13 -24.42
N GLY A 378 -0.77 -17.87 -24.88
CA GLY A 378 -2.04 -17.20 -25.23
C GLY A 378 -3.01 -18.03 -26.08
N LEU A 379 -2.56 -18.52 -27.25
CA LEU A 379 -3.44 -19.39 -28.07
C LEU A 379 -3.55 -20.82 -27.53
N LEU A 380 -2.57 -21.32 -26.76
CA LEU A 380 -2.68 -22.63 -26.10
C LEU A 380 -3.82 -22.61 -25.09
N ILE A 381 -3.96 -21.51 -24.32
CA ILE A 381 -5.05 -21.30 -23.38
C ILE A 381 -6.39 -21.33 -24.11
N THR A 382 -6.51 -20.62 -25.25
CA THR A 382 -7.76 -20.63 -26.03
C THR A 382 -8.08 -22.00 -26.62
N GLU A 383 -7.07 -22.73 -27.10
CA GLU A 383 -7.23 -24.09 -27.62
C GLU A 383 -7.64 -25.07 -26.52
N LEU A 384 -6.94 -25.05 -25.37
CA LEU A 384 -7.28 -25.87 -24.20
C LEU A 384 -8.69 -25.54 -23.68
N GLN A 385 -9.08 -24.27 -23.66
CA GLN A 385 -10.42 -23.86 -23.26
C GLN A 385 -11.49 -24.41 -24.23
N GLN A 386 -11.23 -24.37 -25.54
CA GLN A 386 -12.14 -24.92 -26.54
C GLN A 386 -12.22 -26.45 -26.46
N GLN A 387 -11.08 -27.13 -26.27
CA GLN A 387 -11.02 -28.59 -26.07
C GLN A 387 -11.72 -29.01 -24.78
N ALA A 388 -11.51 -28.27 -23.68
CA ALA A 388 -12.17 -28.54 -22.41
C ALA A 388 -13.69 -28.40 -22.54
N ALA A 389 -14.17 -27.39 -23.28
CA ALA A 389 -15.60 -27.22 -23.56
C ALA A 389 -16.16 -28.35 -24.43
N ALA A 390 -15.43 -28.79 -25.46
CA ALA A 390 -15.83 -29.91 -26.32
C ALA A 390 -15.89 -31.24 -25.55
N ALA A 391 -14.86 -31.56 -24.75
CA ALA A 391 -14.82 -32.76 -23.90
C ALA A 391 -15.92 -32.75 -22.84
N ALA A 392 -16.23 -31.58 -22.27
CA ALA A 392 -17.36 -31.42 -21.36
C ALA A 392 -18.71 -31.68 -22.06
N ALA A 393 -18.89 -31.17 -23.29
CA ALA A 393 -20.08 -31.45 -24.09
C ALA A 393 -20.22 -32.94 -24.45
N ALA A 394 -19.10 -33.67 -24.56
CA ALA A 394 -19.05 -35.11 -24.80
C ALA A 394 -19.16 -35.97 -23.52
N ASN A 395 -19.31 -35.37 -22.32
CA ASN A 395 -19.30 -36.05 -21.02
C ASN A 395 -18.04 -36.90 -20.75
N GLU A 396 -16.88 -36.51 -21.30
CA GLU A 396 -15.62 -37.20 -21.05
C GLU A 396 -15.11 -36.95 -19.62
N THR A 397 -14.87 -38.03 -18.88
CA THR A 397 -14.28 -37.99 -17.53
C THR A 397 -13.15 -39.02 -17.41
N PRO A 398 -11.91 -38.61 -17.08
CA PRO A 398 -11.47 -37.24 -16.79
C PRO A 398 -11.38 -36.35 -18.04
N ASN A 399 -11.51 -35.03 -17.87
CA ASN A 399 -11.32 -34.03 -18.93
C ASN A 399 -9.87 -33.52 -18.90
N PRO A 400 -8.95 -34.08 -19.71
CA PRO A 400 -7.52 -33.79 -19.64
C PRO A 400 -7.21 -32.34 -20.05
N ALA A 401 -7.98 -31.76 -20.97
CA ALA A 401 -7.81 -30.37 -21.40
C ALA A 401 -8.13 -29.40 -20.27
N LYS A 402 -9.16 -29.70 -19.47
CA LYS A 402 -9.46 -28.93 -18.26
C LYS A 402 -8.35 -29.06 -17.22
N SER A 403 -7.85 -30.28 -16.96
CA SER A 403 -6.74 -30.47 -16.02
C SER A 403 -5.46 -29.75 -16.46
N ALA A 404 -5.16 -29.72 -17.77
CA ALA A 404 -4.04 -28.97 -18.31
C ALA A 404 -4.24 -27.45 -18.18
N LEU A 405 -5.44 -26.96 -18.44
CA LEU A 405 -5.80 -25.54 -18.24
C LEU A 405 -5.66 -25.12 -16.77
N ASP A 406 -6.14 -25.96 -15.84
CA ASP A 406 -6.05 -25.73 -14.40
C ASP A 406 -4.57 -25.76 -13.90
N ALA A 407 -3.70 -26.51 -14.58
CA ALA A 407 -2.27 -26.55 -14.30
C ALA A 407 -1.49 -25.37 -14.90
N TYR A 408 -2.08 -24.61 -15.84
CA TYR A 408 -1.41 -23.51 -16.52
C TYR A 408 -1.37 -22.24 -15.65
N ASN A 409 -0.23 -22.01 -15.00
CA ASN A 409 -0.03 -20.81 -14.19
C ASN A 409 0.29 -19.60 -15.06
N LEU A 410 -0.73 -18.77 -15.34
CA LEU A 410 -0.55 -17.51 -16.07
C LEU A 410 0.45 -16.60 -15.36
N PHE A 411 0.18 -16.28 -14.09
CA PHE A 411 1.14 -15.60 -13.23
C PHE A 411 2.01 -16.63 -12.51
N PRO A 412 3.33 -16.42 -12.41
CA PRO A 412 4.18 -17.25 -11.60
C PRO A 412 3.63 -17.30 -10.17
N SER A 413 3.46 -18.50 -9.63
CA SER A 413 3.03 -18.65 -8.24
C SER A 413 4.03 -17.97 -7.31
N ILE A 414 3.51 -17.21 -6.34
CA ILE A 414 4.30 -16.61 -5.28
C ILE A 414 4.40 -17.67 -4.17
N PRO A 415 5.59 -18.16 -3.82
CA PRO A 415 5.75 -18.98 -2.65
C PRO A 415 5.12 -18.30 -1.42
N PHE A 416 4.38 -19.05 -0.62
CA PHE A 416 3.57 -18.51 0.48
C PHE A 416 4.35 -17.56 1.40
N TYR A 417 5.62 -17.85 1.68
CA TYR A 417 6.51 -17.02 2.49
C TYR A 417 6.82 -15.64 1.86
N LEU A 418 6.93 -15.54 0.52
CA LEU A 418 7.07 -14.26 -0.18
C LEU A 418 5.73 -13.50 -0.20
N GLY A 419 4.60 -14.21 -0.26
CA GLY A 419 3.27 -13.62 -0.20
C GLY A 419 2.95 -12.96 1.16
N LEU A 420 3.39 -13.58 2.26
CA LEU A 420 3.31 -13.00 3.61
C LEU A 420 4.10 -11.69 3.75
N VAL A 421 5.20 -11.56 3.00
CA VAL A 421 6.13 -10.42 3.11
C VAL A 421 5.81 -9.29 2.12
N GLY A 422 5.31 -9.61 0.93
CA GLY A 422 4.86 -8.63 -0.06
C GLY A 422 3.65 -7.79 0.35
N GLY A 423 3.08 -8.01 1.54
CA GLY A 423 1.94 -7.22 2.05
C GLY A 423 0.58 -7.65 1.50
N PHE A 424 0.46 -8.83 0.87
CA PHE A 424 -0.86 -9.39 0.53
C PHE A 424 -1.65 -9.84 1.78
N ALA A 425 -0.96 -10.02 2.91
CA ALA A 425 -1.61 -9.92 4.21
C ALA A 425 -1.79 -8.43 4.54
N VAL A 426 -3.00 -7.90 4.31
CA VAL A 426 -3.52 -6.58 4.71
C VAL A 426 -3.21 -6.22 6.20
N ALA A 427 -2.69 -7.16 6.97
CA ALA A 427 -2.47 -7.09 8.40
C ALA A 427 -1.19 -6.36 8.83
N THR A 428 -0.03 -6.42 8.15
CA THR A 428 1.25 -5.99 8.77
C THR A 428 1.41 -4.49 8.99
N PRO A 429 1.13 -3.59 8.03
CA PRO A 429 1.13 -2.14 8.27
C PRO A 429 0.02 -1.74 9.24
N PHE A 430 -1.14 -2.39 9.15
CA PHE A 430 -2.28 -2.17 10.03
C PHE A 430 -2.00 -2.59 11.48
N LEU A 431 -1.38 -3.74 11.73
CA LEU A 431 -0.97 -4.20 13.06
C LEU A 431 0.14 -3.33 13.62
N SER A 432 1.09 -2.89 12.80
CA SER A 432 2.12 -1.95 13.27
C SER A 432 1.48 -0.63 13.73
N ARG A 433 0.44 -0.15 13.04
CA ARG A 433 -0.36 1.02 13.44
C ARG A 433 -1.23 0.73 14.67
N LEU A 434 -1.88 -0.42 14.72
CA LEU A 434 -2.73 -0.85 15.83
C LEU A 434 -1.90 -0.96 17.12
N ILE A 435 -0.74 -1.61 17.04
CA ILE A 435 0.22 -1.75 18.15
C ILE A 435 0.82 -0.41 18.51
N SER A 436 1.10 0.49 17.56
CA SER A 436 1.61 1.84 17.91
C SER A 436 0.54 2.65 18.65
N ASN A 437 -0.74 2.52 18.28
CA ASN A 437 -1.86 3.28 18.85
C ASN A 437 -2.56 2.62 20.06
N SER A 438 -2.38 1.33 20.33
CA SER A 438 -3.04 0.64 21.44
C SER A 438 -2.22 0.65 22.74
N THR A 439 -2.86 0.90 23.87
CA THR A 439 -2.35 0.44 25.18
C THR A 439 -2.53 -1.07 25.24
N ILE A 440 -1.46 -1.83 25.53
CA ILE A 440 -1.54 -3.30 25.58
C ILE A 440 -2.36 -3.68 26.81
N VAL A 441 -3.58 -4.19 26.59
CA VAL A 441 -4.45 -4.74 27.63
C VAL A 441 -3.90 -6.11 28.03
N GLY A 442 -3.42 -6.26 29.28
CA GLY A 442 -3.05 -7.57 29.83
C GLY A 442 -1.75 -7.66 30.65
N THR A 443 -1.03 -6.56 30.93
CA THR A 443 0.01 -6.59 31.98
C THR A 443 -0.65 -6.68 33.36
N PRO A 444 -0.36 -7.70 34.18
CA PRO A 444 -0.91 -7.82 35.53
C PRO A 444 -0.38 -6.67 36.40
N ASP A 445 -1.30 -5.97 37.06
CA ASP A 445 -1.07 -4.89 38.03
C ASP A 445 0.13 -3.96 37.72
N GLN A 446 -0.06 -3.06 36.75
CA GLN A 446 0.40 -1.69 37.02
C GLN A 446 -0.46 -1.19 38.17
N THR A 447 0.10 -1.28 39.38
CA THR A 447 -0.39 -0.56 40.56
C THR A 447 -0.86 0.83 40.15
N ALA A 448 -2.03 1.20 40.65
CA ALA A 448 -2.67 2.49 40.42
C ALA A 448 -1.61 3.60 40.34
N PRO A 449 -1.66 4.46 39.30
CA PRO A 449 -0.66 5.49 39.11
C PRO A 449 -0.55 6.31 40.40
N ASP A 450 0.66 6.37 40.94
CA ASP A 450 1.01 7.20 42.09
C ASP A 450 0.55 8.64 41.80
N PRO A 451 -0.41 9.20 42.58
CA PRO A 451 -0.96 10.53 42.33
C PRO A 451 0.07 11.65 42.45
N ALA A 452 1.31 11.33 42.87
CA ALA A 452 2.43 12.26 42.93
C ALA A 452 3.35 12.26 41.68
N SER A 453 3.09 11.45 40.63
CA SER A 453 3.94 11.43 39.43
C SER A 453 3.33 12.24 38.28
N PRO A 454 3.82 13.46 37.96
CA PRO A 454 3.27 14.36 36.92
C PRO A 454 3.62 13.94 35.48
N THR A 455 3.80 12.65 35.24
CA THR A 455 4.14 12.12 33.91
C THR A 455 2.93 11.40 33.36
N ALA A 456 2.14 12.16 32.61
CA ALA A 456 1.38 11.66 31.48
C ALA A 456 2.15 10.53 30.78
N ALA A 457 1.45 9.47 30.37
CA ALA A 457 2.03 8.42 29.52
C ALA A 457 2.98 9.08 28.51
N PRO A 458 4.28 8.70 28.45
CA PRO A 458 5.25 9.47 27.72
C PRO A 458 4.74 9.69 26.31
N LYS A 459 4.68 10.95 25.87
CA LYS A 459 4.48 11.27 24.46
C LYS A 459 5.76 10.78 23.77
N TYR A 460 5.82 9.50 23.43
CA TYR A 460 7.05 8.77 23.13
C TYR A 460 7.78 9.28 21.89
N LEU A 461 7.20 10.23 21.13
CA LEU A 461 7.60 10.54 19.77
C LEU A 461 7.60 12.07 19.56
N ALA A 462 8.72 12.63 19.13
CA ALA A 462 8.77 14.01 18.66
C ALA A 462 8.28 14.07 17.21
N ASP A 463 7.13 14.69 16.98
CA ASP A 463 6.63 14.96 15.63
C ASP A 463 7.50 16.02 14.95
N LYS A 464 7.73 15.86 13.65
CA LYS A 464 8.36 16.91 12.85
C LYS A 464 7.32 17.90 12.36
N ALA A 465 7.68 19.18 12.37
CA ALA A 465 6.82 20.30 11.99
C ALA A 465 6.22 20.17 10.57
N GLY A 466 6.89 19.44 9.68
CA GLY A 466 6.39 19.15 8.34
C GLY A 466 7.13 17.99 7.68
N PRO A 467 6.54 17.40 6.63
CA PRO A 467 7.15 16.28 5.91
C PRO A 467 8.39 16.71 5.13
N ASP A 468 8.69 18.01 4.99
CA ASP A 468 9.96 18.56 4.47
C ASP A 468 11.15 18.28 5.40
N LYS A 469 10.90 18.10 6.70
CA LYS A 469 11.94 17.82 7.70
C LYS A 469 12.24 16.33 7.88
N ALA A 470 11.48 15.43 7.24
CA ALA A 470 11.75 14.00 7.29
C ALA A 470 13.14 13.71 6.70
N ALA A 471 13.96 12.92 7.39
CA ALA A 471 15.32 12.60 6.98
C ALA A 471 15.49 11.08 6.92
N LEU A 472 16.35 10.59 6.02
CA LEU A 472 16.67 9.15 5.95
C LEU A 472 17.25 8.63 7.27
N SER A 473 17.94 9.49 8.03
CA SER A 473 18.41 9.17 9.38
C SER A 473 17.26 8.80 10.33
N ASP A 474 16.03 9.26 10.11
CA ASP A 474 14.87 8.87 10.94
C ASP A 474 14.62 7.36 10.94
N MET A 475 15.07 6.65 9.90
CA MET A 475 14.89 5.20 9.79
C MET A 475 15.80 4.42 10.76
N VAL A 476 16.89 5.04 11.23
CA VAL A 476 17.90 4.43 12.10
C VAL A 476 18.03 5.11 13.47
N LEU A 477 17.37 6.25 13.67
CA LEU A 477 17.33 6.94 14.95
C LEU A 477 16.27 6.33 15.87
N GLN A 478 16.51 6.42 17.18
CA GLN A 478 15.53 6.02 18.18
C GLN A 478 14.25 6.87 18.06
N GLU A 479 13.13 6.22 18.35
CA GLU A 479 11.83 6.88 18.32
C GLU A 479 11.50 7.57 19.64
N VAL A 480 12.19 7.25 20.74
CA VAL A 480 11.88 7.71 22.11
C VAL A 480 12.18 9.21 22.35
N LYS A 481 11.22 9.94 22.90
CA LYS A 481 11.37 11.35 23.35
C LYS A 481 12.56 11.48 24.32
N GLY A 482 13.50 12.38 24.00
CA GLY A 482 14.73 12.60 24.77
C GLY A 482 15.95 11.78 24.33
N ARG A 483 15.78 10.83 23.40
CA ARG A 483 16.88 10.07 22.77
C ARG A 483 16.78 10.06 21.24
N SER A 484 16.01 10.99 20.67
CA SER A 484 15.73 11.05 19.23
C SER A 484 16.95 11.34 18.35
N ASP A 485 18.05 11.78 18.95
CA ASP A 485 19.36 11.99 18.35
C ASP A 485 20.29 10.76 18.45
N MET A 486 19.89 9.72 19.19
CA MET A 486 20.66 8.49 19.33
C MET A 486 20.33 7.49 18.22
N VAL A 487 21.37 6.81 17.75
CA VAL A 487 21.26 5.72 16.78
C VAL A 487 20.73 4.46 17.47
N ASP A 488 19.76 3.81 16.84
CA ASP A 488 19.22 2.52 17.24
C ASP A 488 19.92 1.40 16.47
N ILE A 489 20.79 0.66 17.16
CA ILE A 489 21.56 -0.45 16.58
C ILE A 489 20.63 -1.52 16.00
N ASN A 490 19.48 -1.77 16.61
CA ASN A 490 18.53 -2.78 16.15
C ASN A 490 17.92 -2.37 14.80
N ARG A 491 17.59 -1.08 14.63
CA ARG A 491 17.11 -0.54 13.33
C ARG A 491 18.16 -0.61 12.24
N ILE A 492 19.41 -0.30 12.57
CA ILE A 492 20.53 -0.47 11.61
C ILE A 492 20.62 -1.92 11.17
N GLN A 493 20.57 -2.86 12.11
CA GLN A 493 20.58 -4.29 11.79
C GLN A 493 19.41 -4.67 10.88
N HIS A 494 18.20 -4.15 11.12
CA HIS A 494 17.05 -4.37 10.26
C HIS A 494 17.20 -3.79 8.85
N VAL A 495 17.73 -2.56 8.73
CA VAL A 495 18.04 -1.96 7.43
C VAL A 495 19.05 -2.82 6.67
N ALA A 496 20.13 -3.25 7.34
CA ALA A 496 21.17 -4.07 6.74
C ALA A 496 20.63 -5.44 6.28
N ILE A 497 19.92 -6.16 7.15
CA ILE A 497 19.30 -7.45 6.81
C ILE A 497 18.35 -7.29 5.63
N THR A 498 17.46 -6.28 5.67
CA THR A 498 16.48 -6.09 4.59
C THR A 498 17.16 -5.73 3.27
N GLY A 499 18.20 -4.90 3.31
CA GLY A 499 18.99 -4.56 2.12
C GLY A 499 19.68 -5.78 1.52
N ILE A 500 20.33 -6.60 2.35
CA ILE A 500 20.99 -7.85 1.92
C ILE A 500 19.97 -8.79 1.28
N LEU A 501 18.82 -9.01 1.93
CA LEU A 501 17.78 -9.90 1.41
C LEU A 501 17.18 -9.36 0.10
N GLY A 502 16.88 -8.06 0.06
CA GLY A 502 16.33 -7.40 -1.14
C GLY A 502 17.26 -7.52 -2.34
N ILE A 503 18.55 -7.22 -2.16
CA ILE A 503 19.57 -7.37 -3.21
C ILE A 503 19.74 -8.84 -3.60
N SER A 504 19.87 -9.75 -2.63
CA SER A 504 20.07 -11.17 -2.92
C SER A 504 18.90 -11.74 -3.72
N TYR A 505 17.67 -11.43 -3.34
CA TYR A 505 16.48 -11.88 -4.07
C TYR A 505 16.39 -11.23 -5.45
N LEU A 506 16.75 -9.95 -5.58
CA LEU A 506 16.82 -9.27 -6.87
C LEU A 506 17.82 -9.96 -7.80
N LEU A 507 19.00 -10.34 -7.31
CA LEU A 507 20.01 -11.07 -8.08
C LEU A 507 19.51 -12.45 -8.52
N VAL A 508 18.83 -13.19 -7.64
CA VAL A 508 18.21 -14.48 -8.00
C VAL A 508 17.12 -14.29 -9.06
N LEU A 509 16.30 -13.23 -8.96
CA LEU A 509 15.34 -12.89 -10.00
C LEU A 509 16.02 -12.58 -11.33
N PHE A 510 17.09 -11.77 -11.32
CA PHE A 510 17.89 -11.47 -12.51
C PHE A 510 18.44 -12.74 -13.15
N ASP A 511 18.98 -13.67 -12.36
CA ASP A 511 19.50 -14.94 -12.87
C ASP A 511 18.40 -15.74 -13.59
N VAL A 512 17.25 -15.94 -12.92
CA VAL A 512 16.12 -16.71 -13.47
C VAL A 512 15.56 -16.13 -14.76
N ILE A 513 15.52 -14.80 -14.90
CA ILE A 513 14.97 -14.13 -16.08
C ILE A 513 16.01 -13.85 -17.18
N SER A 514 17.30 -13.89 -16.86
CA SER A 514 18.38 -13.62 -17.83
C SER A 514 18.67 -14.80 -18.74
N ASN A 515 18.39 -16.02 -18.28
CA ASN A 515 18.75 -17.25 -18.96
C ASN A 515 17.56 -18.20 -19.09
N ILE A 516 16.57 -17.82 -19.90
CA ILE A 516 15.48 -18.72 -20.30
C ILE A 516 16.01 -19.63 -21.41
N ASP A 517 16.45 -20.84 -21.03
CA ASP A 517 17.02 -21.83 -21.95
C ASP A 517 15.96 -22.51 -22.83
N ALA A 518 16.38 -22.94 -24.02
CA ALA A 518 15.56 -23.67 -24.99
C ALA A 518 14.89 -24.91 -24.37
N VAL A 519 15.63 -25.65 -23.53
CA VAL A 519 15.14 -26.84 -22.83
C VAL A 519 13.91 -26.52 -21.98
N ARG A 520 13.91 -25.38 -21.27
CA ARG A 520 12.82 -24.95 -20.41
C ARG A 520 11.57 -24.61 -21.23
N ILE A 521 11.74 -23.97 -22.38
CA ILE A 521 10.66 -23.63 -23.31
C ILE A 521 10.02 -24.90 -23.89
N VAL A 522 10.86 -25.82 -24.39
CA VAL A 522 10.41 -27.09 -24.98
C VAL A 522 9.72 -27.98 -23.93
N PHE A 523 10.29 -28.07 -22.73
CA PHE A 523 9.71 -28.81 -21.62
C PHE A 523 8.35 -28.24 -21.20
N ALA A 524 8.23 -26.91 -21.06
CA ALA A 524 6.98 -26.25 -20.72
C ALA A 524 5.88 -26.56 -21.77
N ALA A 525 6.23 -26.50 -23.06
CA ALA A 525 5.30 -26.88 -24.11
C ALA A 525 4.91 -28.36 -24.08
N ALA A 526 5.85 -29.27 -23.84
CA ALA A 526 5.58 -30.70 -23.75
C ALA A 526 4.61 -31.05 -22.61
N GLN A 527 4.59 -30.23 -21.55
CA GLN A 527 3.70 -30.41 -20.40
C GLN A 527 2.43 -29.56 -20.45
N ASN A 528 2.21 -28.78 -21.52
CA ASN A 528 1.17 -27.73 -21.55
C ASN A 528 1.22 -26.82 -20.31
N ALA A 529 2.43 -26.50 -19.85
CA ALA A 529 2.70 -25.70 -18.67
C ALA A 529 3.24 -24.31 -19.05
N SER A 530 3.23 -23.40 -18.09
CA SER A 530 3.90 -22.11 -18.25
C SER A 530 5.42 -22.24 -18.13
N VAL A 531 6.17 -21.38 -18.81
CA VAL A 531 7.65 -21.42 -18.76
C VAL A 531 8.15 -20.98 -17.39
N LEU A 532 7.52 -19.93 -16.84
CA LEU A 532 7.83 -19.36 -15.53
C LEU A 532 6.72 -19.74 -14.54
N THR A 533 6.78 -20.94 -13.97
CA THR A 533 5.72 -21.50 -13.11
C THR A 533 5.66 -20.90 -11.70
N SER A 534 6.80 -20.48 -11.16
CA SER A 534 6.91 -19.87 -9.84
C SER A 534 7.96 -18.77 -9.80
N MET A 535 7.80 -17.84 -8.87
CA MET A 535 8.90 -16.99 -8.44
C MET A 535 10.05 -17.84 -7.87
N PRO A 536 11.30 -17.33 -7.87
CA PRO A 536 12.43 -18.09 -7.37
C PRO A 536 12.21 -18.52 -5.92
N GLN A 537 12.43 -19.81 -5.66
CA GLN A 537 12.40 -20.31 -4.30
C GLN A 537 13.65 -19.87 -3.56
N ILE A 538 13.46 -19.42 -2.34
CA ILE A 538 14.53 -19.05 -1.42
C ILE A 538 14.58 -20.10 -0.31
N ASP A 539 15.77 -20.25 0.29
CA ASP A 539 16.00 -21.28 1.29
C ASP A 539 15.34 -20.92 2.64
N GLY A 540 15.37 -21.90 3.56
CA GLY A 540 14.84 -21.71 4.91
C GLY A 540 15.58 -20.60 5.68
N THR A 541 16.87 -20.40 5.42
CA THR A 541 17.68 -19.33 6.05
C THR A 541 17.21 -17.96 5.60
N PHE A 542 17.04 -17.73 4.30
CA PHE A 542 16.49 -16.49 3.77
C PHE A 542 15.11 -16.25 4.36
N THR A 543 14.24 -17.26 4.36
CA THR A 543 12.88 -17.16 4.90
C THR A 543 12.90 -16.76 6.38
N SER A 544 13.80 -17.34 7.17
CA SER A 544 13.96 -17.04 8.59
C SER A 544 14.47 -15.61 8.81
N LEU A 545 15.50 -15.18 8.06
CA LEU A 545 16.02 -13.82 8.13
C LEU A 545 14.98 -12.79 7.69
N LEU A 546 14.17 -13.13 6.68
CA LEU A 546 13.09 -12.30 6.18
C LEU A 546 11.98 -12.16 7.24
N PHE A 547 11.60 -13.25 7.88
CA PHE A 547 10.65 -13.23 9.00
C PHE A 547 11.19 -12.39 10.16
N VAL A 548 12.45 -12.60 10.57
CA VAL A 548 13.10 -11.81 11.63
C VAL A 548 13.12 -10.32 11.28
N SER A 549 13.39 -9.96 10.03
CA SER A 549 13.41 -8.55 9.60
C SER A 549 12.07 -7.82 9.76
N HIS A 550 10.95 -8.55 9.79
CA HIS A 550 9.59 -8.01 9.97
C HIS A 550 9.06 -8.22 11.39
N ALA A 551 9.25 -9.41 11.96
CA ALA A 551 8.73 -9.81 13.26
C ALA A 551 9.46 -9.11 14.41
N ALA A 552 10.77 -8.91 14.33
CA ALA A 552 11.51 -8.17 15.37
C ALA A 552 11.26 -6.66 15.30
N LEU A 553 10.76 -6.13 14.18
CA LEU A 553 10.28 -4.75 14.09
C LEU A 553 8.92 -4.55 14.80
N LEU A 554 8.07 -5.58 14.81
CA LEU A 554 6.86 -5.61 15.65
C LEU A 554 7.23 -5.88 17.11
N GLY A 555 8.16 -6.81 17.35
CA GLY A 555 8.66 -7.17 18.67
C GLY A 555 9.36 -6.00 19.38
N SER A 556 10.16 -5.20 18.68
CA SER A 556 10.81 -4.02 19.26
C SER A 556 9.79 -2.96 19.65
N LYS A 557 8.75 -2.75 18.82
CA LYS A 557 7.64 -1.84 19.16
C LYS A 557 6.83 -2.31 20.38
N VAL A 558 6.69 -3.61 20.57
CA VAL A 558 6.05 -4.20 21.76
C VAL A 558 6.96 -4.11 22.98
N TYR A 559 8.25 -4.40 22.83
CA TYR A 559 9.25 -4.33 23.89
C TYR A 559 9.46 -2.90 24.39
N ASP A 560 9.55 -1.92 23.48
CA ASP A 560 9.64 -0.49 23.82
C ASP A 560 8.40 0.00 24.59
N LYS A 561 7.25 -0.67 24.46
CA LYS A 561 6.06 -0.43 25.29
C LYS A 561 6.12 -1.09 26.67
N MET A 562 6.92 -2.14 26.83
CA MET A 562 7.00 -2.93 28.06
C MET A 562 8.14 -2.51 28.99
N VAL A 563 9.18 -1.84 28.49
CA VAL A 563 10.31 -1.38 29.33
C VAL A 563 9.97 -0.04 30.00
N PRO A 564 9.80 0.03 31.33
CA PRO A 564 9.61 1.29 32.03
C PRO A 564 10.87 2.15 31.88
N ALA A 565 10.71 3.45 31.62
CA ALA A 565 11.83 4.38 31.64
C ALA A 565 12.53 4.29 33.02
N LYS A 566 13.78 3.85 33.03
CA LYS A 566 14.61 3.82 34.23
C LYS A 566 14.73 5.27 34.74
N ARG A 567 14.24 5.53 35.94
CA ARG A 567 14.44 6.81 36.64
C ARG A 567 15.93 6.88 37.00
N ASP A 568 16.69 7.69 36.28
CA ASP A 568 17.98 8.17 36.78
C ASP A 568 17.66 9.21 37.87
N GLY A 569 18.18 8.96 39.07
CA GLY A 569 17.82 9.64 40.31
C GLY A 569 18.42 11.01 40.52
#